data_AF-A0A956G5P8-F1
#
_entry.id   AF-A0A956G5P8-F1
#
_cell.length_a   1.000
_cell.length_b   1.000
_cell.length_c   1.000
_cell.angle_alpha   90.00
_cell.angle_beta   90.00
_cell.angle_gamma   90.00
#
_symmetry.space_group_name_H-M   'P 1'
#
loop_
_entity.id
_entity.type
_entity.pdbx_description
1 polymer ?
#
loop_
_entity_poly.entity_id
_entity_poly.type
_entity_poly.pdbx_seq_one_letter_code
_entity_poly.pdbx_strand_id
1 'polypeptide(L)'
;MSNQPPPARGQPAVDIVRGFRATLVIIGVLYVLMAASMLVRGVGVMRDFGVSPALVASPVLEDFFLFFYQLMALVGVLIVVFGLVVRGRRSQGAVAAVLCVSNVLLALRDLQTSDCALGSRLYRGSATLMFVAISAALALVFGYLAWRGLGYGGQSGPPAIGSLEH
;
A
#
# COMPACT_ATOMS: atom_id res chain seq x y z
N MET A 1 4.09 -41.38 31.14
CA MET A 1 4.67 -41.36 29.77
C MET A 1 3.56 -40.94 28.82
N SER A 2 3.55 -39.69 28.35
CA SER A 2 2.51 -39.19 27.45
C SER A 2 2.85 -39.55 26.01
N ASN A 3 2.02 -40.40 25.38
CA ASN A 3 2.07 -40.68 23.95
C ASN A 3 1.60 -39.44 23.17
N GLN A 4 2.49 -38.48 22.97
CA GLN A 4 2.26 -37.41 22.01
C GLN A 4 2.61 -37.96 20.61
N PRO A 5 1.66 -38.04 19.67
CA PRO A 5 1.94 -38.54 18.33
C PRO A 5 2.97 -37.63 17.64
N PRO A 6 3.91 -38.21 16.87
CA PRO A 6 4.93 -37.43 16.17
C PRO A 6 4.28 -36.42 15.21
N PRO A 7 4.81 -35.19 15.10
CA PRO A 7 4.26 -34.18 14.21
C PRO A 7 4.23 -34.71 12.78
N ALA A 8 3.07 -34.59 12.13
CA ALA A 8 2.86 -35.05 10.76
C ALA A 8 3.90 -34.40 9.82
N ARG A 9 4.87 -35.20 9.35
CA ARG A 9 5.80 -34.81 8.29
C ARG A 9 4.98 -34.56 7.03
N GLY A 10 4.90 -33.31 6.58
CA GLY A 10 4.28 -33.00 5.28
C GLY A 10 3.42 -31.75 5.22
N GLN A 11 3.30 -30.92 6.27
CA GLN A 11 2.71 -29.60 6.07
C GLN A 11 3.68 -28.75 5.24
N PRO A 12 3.31 -28.36 4.00
CA PRO A 12 4.16 -27.49 3.20
C PRO A 12 4.35 -26.20 3.99
N ALA A 13 5.60 -25.83 4.25
CA ALA A 13 5.90 -24.54 4.87
C ALA A 13 5.20 -23.46 4.04
N VAL A 14 4.34 -22.66 4.69
CA VAL A 14 3.63 -21.58 4.00
C VAL A 14 4.69 -20.61 3.50
N ASP A 15 4.96 -20.63 2.19
CA ASP A 15 5.93 -19.74 1.57
C ASP A 15 5.37 -18.32 1.62
N ILE A 16 6.01 -17.47 2.42
CA ILE A 16 5.60 -16.11 2.73
C ILE A 16 6.69 -15.12 2.36
N VAL A 17 6.29 -13.94 1.87
CA VAL A 17 7.20 -12.82 1.66
C VAL A 17 7.52 -12.19 3.01
N ARG A 18 8.76 -12.34 3.48
CA ARG A 18 9.22 -11.73 4.74
C ARG A 18 8.97 -10.22 4.72
N GLY A 19 8.30 -9.72 5.76
CA GLY A 19 7.98 -8.30 5.91
C GLY A 19 6.62 -7.89 5.35
N PHE A 20 5.98 -8.68 4.48
CA PHE A 20 4.70 -8.32 3.83
C PHE A 20 3.63 -7.87 4.85
N ARG A 21 3.35 -8.71 5.85
CA ARG A 21 2.36 -8.39 6.89
C ARG A 21 2.72 -7.12 7.65
N ALA A 22 3.97 -6.99 8.10
CA ALA A 22 4.39 -5.83 8.88
C ALA A 22 4.27 -4.54 8.06
N THR A 23 4.72 -4.56 6.79
CA THR A 23 4.62 -3.43 5.87
C THR A 23 3.18 -3.00 5.64
N LEU A 24 2.28 -3.93 5.31
CA LEU A 24 0.87 -3.59 5.07
C LEU A 24 0.19 -3.08 6.35
N VAL A 25 0.45 -3.70 7.51
CA VAL A 25 -0.12 -3.22 8.78
C VAL A 25 0.36 -1.81 9.11
N ILE A 26 1.66 -1.54 9.02
CA ILE A 26 2.22 -0.21 9.32
C ILE A 26 1.65 0.84 8.38
N ILE A 27 1.69 0.60 7.07
CA ILE A 27 1.19 1.55 6.07
C ILE A 27 -0.32 1.76 6.24
N GLY A 28 -1.10 0.68 6.42
CA GLY A 28 -2.54 0.77 6.61
C GLY A 28 -2.92 1.55 7.86
N VAL A 29 -2.22 1.34 8.98
CA VAL A 29 -2.41 2.13 10.22
C VAL A 29 -2.06 3.60 9.99
N LEU A 30 -0.94 3.91 9.32
CA LEU A 30 -0.57 5.29 9.00
C LEU A 30 -1.64 5.98 8.14
N TYR A 31 -2.24 5.27 7.17
CA TYR A 31 -3.34 5.79 6.36
C TYR A 31 -4.56 6.14 7.21
N VAL A 32 -4.97 5.25 8.13
CA VAL A 32 -6.08 5.48 9.03
C VAL A 32 -5.82 6.68 9.95
N LEU A 33 -4.62 6.77 10.54
CA LEU A 33 -4.25 7.86 11.44
C LEU A 33 -4.21 9.21 10.71
N MET A 34 -3.65 9.24 9.50
CA MET A 34 -3.60 10.46 8.69
C MET A 34 -5.01 10.90 8.28
N ALA A 35 -5.86 9.98 7.84
CA ALA A 35 -7.24 10.26 7.51
C ALA A 35 -8.03 10.79 8.71
N ALA A 36 -7.91 10.13 9.88
CA ALA A 36 -8.54 10.59 11.11
C ALA A 36 -8.06 11.99 11.50
N SER A 37 -6.76 12.26 11.40
CA SER A 37 -6.20 13.59 11.68
C SER A 37 -6.79 14.66 10.76
N MET A 38 -6.97 14.38 9.46
CA MET A 38 -7.54 15.34 8.52
C MET A 38 -9.04 15.53 8.73
N LEU A 39 -9.78 14.48 9.06
CA LEU A 39 -11.20 14.58 9.43
C LEU A 39 -11.42 15.46 10.67
N VAL A 40 -10.54 15.33 11.68
CA VAL A 40 -10.59 16.18 12.89
C VAL A 40 -10.27 17.64 12.57
N ARG A 41 -9.31 17.90 11.67
CA ARG A 41 -8.96 19.26 11.24
C ARG A 41 -10.01 19.89 10.32
N GLY A 42 -10.76 19.08 9.59
CA GLY A 42 -11.78 19.50 8.64
C GLY A 42 -11.22 20.23 7.41
N VAL A 43 -12.12 20.71 6.55
CA VAL A 43 -11.78 21.37 5.27
C VAL A 43 -10.95 22.65 5.44
N GLY A 44 -10.92 23.23 6.65
CA GLY A 44 -10.12 24.41 6.98
C GLY A 44 -8.63 24.28 6.70
N VAL A 45 -8.09 23.05 6.74
CA VAL A 45 -6.68 22.76 6.40
C VAL A 45 -6.33 23.14 4.96
N MET A 46 -7.31 23.19 4.06
CA MET A 46 -7.09 23.56 2.65
C MET A 46 -6.58 25.00 2.49
N ARG A 47 -6.76 25.86 3.50
CA ARG A 47 -6.18 27.21 3.51
C ARG A 47 -4.65 27.17 3.52
N ASP A 48 -4.05 26.19 4.20
CA ASP A 48 -2.60 25.98 4.25
C ASP A 48 -2.03 25.65 2.85
N PHE A 49 -2.89 25.15 1.95
CA PHE A 49 -2.57 24.82 0.56
C PHE A 49 -2.97 25.92 -0.43
N GLY A 50 -3.31 27.11 0.06
CA GLY A 50 -3.63 28.27 -0.78
C GLY A 50 -5.04 28.24 -1.40
N VAL A 51 -5.94 27.38 -0.92
CA VAL A 51 -7.34 27.37 -1.37
C VAL A 51 -8.05 28.61 -0.84
N SER A 52 -8.78 29.30 -1.72
CA SER A 52 -9.43 30.57 -1.39
C SER A 52 -10.50 30.39 -0.29
N PRO A 53 -10.74 31.39 0.57
CA PRO A 53 -11.76 31.30 1.62
C PRO A 53 -13.16 30.99 1.09
N ALA A 54 -13.51 31.52 -0.10
CA ALA A 54 -14.78 31.26 -0.75
C ALA A 54 -14.97 29.78 -1.14
N LEU A 55 -13.90 29.12 -1.60
CA LEU A 55 -13.95 27.68 -1.90
C LEU A 55 -13.98 26.83 -0.63
N VAL A 56 -13.22 27.21 0.41
CA VAL A 56 -13.22 26.50 1.70
C VAL A 56 -14.59 26.56 2.38
N ALA A 57 -15.36 27.62 2.17
CA ALA A 57 -16.74 27.74 2.67
C ALA A 57 -17.78 27.02 1.79
N SER A 58 -17.36 26.38 0.68
CA SER A 58 -18.27 25.67 -0.21
C SER A 58 -18.70 24.34 0.40
N PRO A 59 -20.02 24.06 0.52
CA PRO A 59 -20.50 22.79 1.05
C PRO A 59 -20.07 21.60 0.19
N VAL A 60 -19.93 21.80 -1.13
CA VAL A 60 -19.46 20.75 -2.05
C VAL A 60 -18.03 20.34 -1.75
N LEU A 61 -17.17 21.30 -1.38
CA LEU A 61 -15.78 21.00 -1.03
C LEU A 61 -15.70 20.28 0.31
N GLU A 62 -16.55 20.67 1.27
CA GLU A 62 -16.64 20.00 2.57
C GLU A 62 -17.08 18.54 2.42
N ASP A 63 -18.16 18.29 1.68
CA ASP A 63 -18.67 16.93 1.42
C ASP A 63 -17.61 16.07 0.73
N PHE A 64 -16.96 16.62 -0.31
CA PHE A 64 -15.89 15.93 -1.02
C PHE A 64 -14.70 15.62 -0.10
N PHE A 65 -14.31 16.58 0.74
CA PHE A 65 -13.21 16.42 1.69
C PHE A 65 -13.52 15.30 2.70
N LEU A 66 -14.71 15.29 3.29
CA LEU A 66 -15.15 14.26 4.22
C LEU A 66 -15.16 12.88 3.55
N PHE A 67 -15.80 12.77 2.39
CA PHE A 67 -15.86 11.52 1.63
C PHE A 67 -14.44 11.01 1.30
N PHE A 68 -13.55 11.88 0.82
CA PHE A 68 -12.20 11.51 0.44
C PHE A 68 -11.42 10.92 1.62
N TYR A 69 -11.45 11.55 2.79
CA TYR A 69 -10.73 11.05 3.95
C TYR A 69 -11.41 9.85 4.62
N GLN A 70 -12.74 9.71 4.54
CA GLN A 70 -13.42 8.47 4.94
C GLN A 70 -13.01 7.29 4.04
N LEU A 71 -12.98 7.50 2.73
CA LEU A 71 -12.50 6.51 1.78
C LEU A 71 -11.03 6.16 2.03
N MET A 72 -10.20 7.16 2.34
CA MET A 72 -8.80 6.95 2.69
C MET A 72 -8.65 6.07 3.95
N ALA A 73 -9.46 6.31 4.99
CA ALA A 73 -9.48 5.47 6.18
C ALA A 73 -9.89 4.03 5.85
N LEU A 74 -10.94 3.85 5.02
CA LEU A 74 -11.38 2.54 4.55
C LEU A 74 -10.27 1.81 3.80
N VAL A 75 -9.58 2.48 2.88
CA VAL A 75 -8.42 1.92 2.16
C VAL A 75 -7.33 1.50 3.13
N GLY A 76 -7.02 2.32 4.15
CA GLY A 76 -6.07 1.96 5.19
C GLY A 76 -6.46 0.66 5.93
N VAL A 77 -7.73 0.52 6.32
CA VAL A 77 -8.26 -0.71 6.94
C VAL A 77 -8.14 -1.91 6.00
N LEU A 78 -8.47 -1.75 4.71
CA LEU A 78 -8.35 -2.83 3.73
C LEU A 78 -6.89 -3.27 3.54
N ILE A 79 -5.93 -2.34 3.53
CA ILE A 79 -4.50 -2.67 3.48
C ILE A 79 -4.10 -3.50 4.71
N VAL A 80 -4.55 -3.13 5.93
CA VAL A 80 -4.31 -3.93 7.14
C VAL A 80 -4.90 -5.34 6.98
N VAL A 81 -6.16 -5.44 6.56
CA VAL A 81 -6.85 -6.72 6.35
C VAL A 81 -6.10 -7.60 5.35
N PHE A 82 -5.63 -7.05 4.22
CA PHE A 82 -4.82 -7.80 3.27
C PHE A 82 -3.51 -8.29 3.89
N GLY A 83 -2.83 -7.45 4.68
CA GLY A 83 -1.63 -7.85 5.42
C GLY A 83 -1.87 -8.99 6.40
N LEU A 84 -3.07 -9.05 6.99
CA LEU A 84 -3.46 -10.08 7.96
C LEU A 84 -3.98 -11.36 7.31
N VAL A 85 -4.67 -11.29 6.17
CA VAL A 85 -5.41 -12.43 5.60
C VAL A 85 -4.68 -13.08 4.42
N VAL A 86 -3.94 -12.33 3.60
CA VAL A 86 -3.35 -12.87 2.37
C VAL A 86 -2.23 -13.86 2.70
N ARG A 87 -2.33 -15.06 2.13
CA ARG A 87 -1.37 -16.16 2.26
C ARG A 87 -0.86 -16.58 0.88
N GLY A 88 0.29 -17.24 0.88
CA GLY A 88 0.95 -17.70 -0.33
C GLY A 88 1.75 -16.59 -1.00
N ARG A 89 3.00 -16.93 -1.34
CA ARG A 89 3.97 -16.00 -1.90
C ARG A 89 3.49 -15.28 -3.16
N ARG A 90 2.88 -16.00 -4.11
CA ARG A 90 2.39 -15.41 -5.37
C ARG A 90 1.25 -14.41 -5.12
N SER A 91 0.29 -14.74 -4.26
CA SER A 91 -0.82 -13.84 -3.94
C SER A 91 -0.34 -12.59 -3.20
N GLN A 92 0.60 -12.74 -2.27
CA GLN A 92 1.26 -11.60 -1.61
C GLN A 92 2.00 -10.73 -2.63
N GLY A 93 2.70 -11.34 -3.59
CA GLY A 93 3.34 -10.63 -4.69
C GLY A 93 2.37 -9.87 -5.59
N ALA A 94 1.23 -10.47 -5.93
CA ALA A 94 0.19 -9.83 -6.74
C ALA A 94 -0.44 -8.63 -6.02
N VAL A 95 -0.78 -8.76 -4.73
CA VAL A 95 -1.28 -7.64 -3.92
C VAL A 95 -0.27 -6.50 -3.85
N ALA A 96 1.00 -6.83 -3.60
CA ALA A 96 2.07 -5.84 -3.59
C ALA A 96 2.25 -5.18 -4.96
N ALA A 97 2.12 -5.92 -6.07
CA ALA A 97 2.21 -5.36 -7.42
C ALA A 97 1.07 -4.37 -7.71
N VAL A 98 -0.17 -4.70 -7.33
CA VAL A 98 -1.31 -3.77 -7.46
C VAL A 98 -1.06 -2.50 -6.67
N LEU A 99 -0.65 -2.62 -5.40
CA LEU A 99 -0.35 -1.46 -4.56
C LEU A 99 0.82 -0.62 -5.10
N CYS A 100 1.84 -1.27 -5.67
CA CYS A 100 2.95 -0.60 -6.35
C CYS A 100 2.44 0.23 -7.54
N VAL A 101 1.68 -0.38 -8.46
CA VAL A 101 1.13 0.31 -9.63
C VAL A 101 0.23 1.46 -9.21
N SER A 102 -0.66 1.26 -8.24
CA SER A 102 -1.52 2.33 -7.72
C SER A 102 -0.71 3.51 -7.19
N ASN A 103 0.39 3.26 -6.47
CA ASN A 103 1.24 4.32 -5.94
C ASN A 103 2.07 5.03 -7.03
N VAL A 104 2.48 4.33 -8.10
CA VAL A 104 3.09 4.97 -9.28
C VAL A 104 2.09 5.93 -9.94
N LEU A 105 0.85 5.48 -10.15
CA LEU A 105 -0.19 6.31 -10.75
C LEU A 105 -0.52 7.53 -9.88
N LEU A 106 -0.57 7.36 -8.56
CA LEU A 106 -0.73 8.48 -7.62
C LEU A 106 0.46 9.45 -7.68
N ALA A 107 1.70 8.96 -7.65
CA ALA A 107 2.88 9.81 -7.75
C ALA A 107 2.88 10.65 -9.04
N LEU A 108 2.48 10.07 -10.17
CA LEU A 108 2.33 10.78 -11.44
C LEU A 108 1.22 11.83 -11.38
N ARG A 109 0.10 11.51 -10.74
CA ARG A 109 -1.01 12.45 -10.56
C ARG A 109 -0.62 13.61 -9.66
N ASP A 110 0.07 13.33 -8.56
CA ASP A 110 0.60 14.34 -7.63
C ASP A 110 1.62 15.24 -8.33
N LEU A 111 2.49 14.65 -9.17
CA LEU A 111 3.47 15.41 -9.94
C LEU A 111 2.78 16.35 -10.92
N GLN A 112 1.75 15.88 -11.63
CA GLN A 112 0.95 16.69 -12.55
C GLN A 112 0.23 17.86 -11.86
N THR A 113 -0.12 17.75 -10.58
CA THR A 113 -0.82 18.80 -9.82
C THR A 113 0.10 19.67 -8.97
N SER A 114 1.37 19.28 -8.83
CA SER A 114 2.38 19.97 -8.02
C SER A 114 2.86 21.30 -8.59
N ASP A 115 3.53 22.08 -7.74
CA ASP A 115 4.12 23.39 -8.03
C ASP A 115 5.53 23.31 -8.66
N CYS A 116 5.79 22.31 -9.51
CA CYS A 116 7.09 22.16 -10.18
C CYS A 116 6.99 22.45 -11.69
N ALA A 117 8.14 22.46 -12.38
CA ALA A 117 8.19 22.71 -13.82
C ALA A 117 7.39 21.70 -14.66
N LEU A 118 7.16 20.50 -14.13
CA LEU A 118 6.40 19.43 -14.78
C LEU A 118 4.92 19.39 -14.36
N GLY A 119 4.50 20.22 -13.42
CA GLY A 119 3.15 20.26 -12.86
C GLY A 119 2.34 21.47 -13.32
N SER A 120 1.03 21.39 -13.12
CA SER A 120 0.05 22.44 -13.45
C SER A 120 0.00 23.59 -12.45
N ARG A 121 0.74 23.51 -11.33
CA ARG A 121 0.74 24.48 -10.22
C ARG A 121 -0.65 24.73 -9.63
N LEU A 122 -1.53 23.72 -9.72
CA LEU A 122 -2.88 23.76 -9.17
C LEU A 122 -2.83 23.93 -7.64
N TYR A 123 -1.93 23.19 -7.00
CA TYR A 123 -1.56 23.39 -5.61
C TYR A 123 -0.23 24.14 -5.55
N ARG A 124 -0.10 25.05 -4.59
CA ARG A 124 1.13 25.85 -4.40
C ARG A 124 1.90 25.41 -3.17
N GLY A 125 3.22 25.52 -3.24
CA GLY A 125 4.13 25.30 -2.11
C GLY A 125 4.85 23.94 -2.11
N SER A 126 5.94 23.87 -1.36
CA SER A 126 6.84 22.71 -1.30
C SER A 126 6.16 21.43 -0.82
N ALA A 127 5.07 21.55 -0.05
CA ALA A 127 4.28 20.43 0.43
C ALA A 127 3.70 19.57 -0.72
N THR A 128 3.51 20.12 -1.92
CA THR A 128 2.98 19.35 -3.06
C THR A 128 3.95 18.28 -3.54
N LEU A 129 5.26 18.53 -3.43
CA LEU A 129 6.30 17.55 -3.79
C LEU A 129 6.44 16.46 -2.74
N MET A 130 6.00 16.71 -1.50
CA MET A 130 5.99 15.71 -0.44
C MET A 130 5.03 14.56 -0.79
N PHE A 131 3.86 14.86 -1.37
CA PHE A 131 2.92 13.82 -1.82
C PHE A 131 3.54 12.93 -2.91
N VAL A 132 4.21 13.54 -3.90
CA VAL A 132 4.96 12.80 -4.93
C VAL A 132 6.00 11.88 -4.30
N ALA A 133 6.79 12.40 -3.34
CA ALA A 133 7.84 11.64 -2.68
C ALA A 133 7.28 10.47 -1.86
N ILE A 134 6.18 10.68 -1.12
CA ILE A 134 5.52 9.62 -0.34
C ILE A 134 4.98 8.54 -1.27
N SER A 135 4.24 8.92 -2.31
CA SER A 135 3.69 7.99 -3.31
C SER A 135 4.81 7.19 -4.00
N ALA A 136 5.92 7.84 -4.36
CA ALA A 136 7.08 7.17 -4.93
C ALA A 136 7.77 6.20 -3.95
N ALA A 137 7.95 6.60 -2.68
CA ALA A 137 8.52 5.74 -1.65
C ALA A 137 7.67 4.49 -1.40
N LEU A 138 6.34 4.65 -1.32
CA LEU A 138 5.41 3.53 -1.19
C LEU A 138 5.46 2.62 -2.41
N ALA A 139 5.53 3.18 -3.63
CA ALA A 139 5.71 2.40 -4.86
C ALA A 139 6.98 1.55 -4.81
N LEU A 140 8.11 2.10 -4.33
CA LEU A 140 9.36 1.34 -4.19
C LEU A 140 9.25 0.22 -3.15
N VAL A 141 8.64 0.49 -2.00
CA VAL A 141 8.43 -0.51 -0.94
C VAL A 141 7.56 -1.66 -1.44
N PHE A 142 6.44 -1.35 -2.11
CA PHE A 142 5.56 -2.37 -2.65
C PHE A 142 6.17 -3.07 -3.87
N GLY A 143 6.92 -2.36 -4.71
CA GLY A 143 7.68 -2.94 -5.82
C GLY A 143 8.70 -3.96 -5.35
N TYR A 144 9.41 -3.68 -4.25
CA TYR A 144 10.31 -4.64 -3.62
C TYR A 144 9.58 -5.89 -3.12
N LEU A 145 8.43 -5.73 -2.46
CA LEU A 145 7.62 -6.87 -2.01
C LEU A 145 7.05 -7.69 -3.19
N ALA A 146 6.61 -7.00 -4.25
CA ALA A 146 6.10 -7.61 -5.48
C ALA A 146 7.19 -8.43 -6.16
N TRP A 147 8.39 -7.87 -6.32
CA TRP A 147 9.53 -8.56 -6.89
C TRP A 147 9.89 -9.82 -6.09
N ARG A 148 9.88 -9.75 -4.76
CA ARG A 148 10.13 -10.94 -3.92
C ARG A 148 9.02 -11.99 -4.02
N GLY A 149 7.76 -11.57 -4.14
CA GLY A 149 6.61 -12.46 -4.26
C GLY A 149 6.48 -13.14 -5.63
N LEU A 150 6.87 -12.45 -6.70
CA LEU A 150 6.73 -12.92 -8.09
C LEU A 150 8.03 -13.51 -8.66
N GLY A 151 9.20 -12.99 -8.24
CA GLY A 151 10.50 -13.32 -8.82
C GLY A 151 11.14 -14.64 -8.38
N TYR A 152 10.48 -15.44 -7.54
CA TYR A 152 10.99 -16.73 -7.04
C TYR A 152 10.20 -17.92 -7.61
N GLY A 153 9.87 -17.87 -8.90
CA GLY A 153 9.27 -18.99 -9.65
C GLY A 153 10.27 -19.88 -10.40
N GLY A 154 11.58 -19.60 -10.31
CA GLY A 154 12.62 -20.19 -11.17
C GLY A 154 13.43 -21.35 -10.58
N GLN A 155 13.07 -21.91 -9.43
CA GLN A 155 13.62 -23.19 -8.96
C GLN A 155 12.50 -24.19 -8.80
N SER A 156 11.88 -24.58 -9.92
CA SER A 156 11.55 -25.98 -10.10
C SER A 156 12.86 -26.74 -9.95
N GLY A 157 13.10 -27.32 -8.77
CA GLY A 157 14.16 -28.31 -8.60
C GLY A 157 14.03 -29.34 -9.73
N PRO A 158 15.16 -29.92 -10.19
CA PRO A 158 15.12 -30.93 -11.25
C PRO A 158 14.02 -31.95 -10.90
N PRO A 159 13.20 -32.38 -11.88
CA PRO A 159 12.22 -33.42 -11.64
C PRO A 159 12.95 -34.54 -10.93
N ALA A 160 12.40 -35.03 -9.81
CA ALA A 160 12.96 -36.18 -9.13
C ALA A 160 13.06 -37.29 -10.18
N ILE A 161 14.25 -37.49 -10.72
CA ILE A 161 14.54 -38.60 -11.60
C ILE A 161 14.37 -39.79 -10.69
N GLY A 162 13.21 -40.45 -10.81
CA GLY A 162 12.98 -41.73 -10.18
C GLY A 162 14.12 -42.62 -10.61
N SER A 163 15.03 -42.88 -9.68
CA SER A 163 15.92 -44.02 -9.74
C SER A 163 15.01 -45.25 -9.72
N LEU A 164 14.63 -45.70 -10.91
CA LEU A 164 14.14 -47.05 -11.12
C LEU A 164 15.32 -47.95 -10.79
N GLU A 165 15.39 -48.38 -9.54
CA GLU A 165 16.21 -49.51 -9.14
C GLU A 165 15.67 -50.76 -9.84
N HIS A 166 16.64 -51.56 -10.31
CA HIS A 166 16.51 -52.80 -11.06
C HIS A 166 15.74 -53.90 -10.34
#